data_AF-A0A2M7EIG8-F1
#
_entry.id   AF-A0A2M7EIG8-F1
#
_cell.length_a   1.000
_cell.length_b   1.000
_cell.length_c   1.000
_cell.angle_alpha   90.00
_cell.angle_beta   90.00
_cell.angle_gamma   90.00
#
_symmetry.space_group_name_H-M   'P 1'
#
loop_
_entity.id
_entity.type
_entity.pdbx_description
1 polymer ?
#
loop_
_entity_poly.entity_id
_entity_poly.type
_entity_poly.pdbx_seq_one_letter_code
_entity_poly.pdbx_strand_id
1 'polypeptide(L)'
;MKSNNKNISSLFRNMGSVPILKICVLLLFVLLPLTSAEGAMSDYCVTPPFLAQSIPPNVLIVLDNSGSMCDQAYAGSYDPTQFASRYYYGYFDATKNYKYTNNGRWEETTDAMTTGTTSNPIASGNFLNWATMRRVEVAKKLLTGGKANPRSWNGSVTVKLDGENTGDCKNYWDFQKDFDTTGLNLIYPFEGNHRFTRTNGDDLNISPISGGSNTFYTYPTSDISVPAGWTVTGAASAYEAVDEASSDGNSTYIQNYNTTSPVILGYTYTQAEPAGPITVTVKVRAKTTDSGSARKIRGVLRMDGANYESNTSNLYTSYSRYSFTWTTNPVTGAPWTWNEIKAIAGSGNLQGFGVKADAGYTS
;
A
#
# COMPACT_ATOMS: atom_id res chain seq x y z
N MET A 1 -105.86 -39.47 6.41
CA MET A 1 -106.84 -39.54 5.31
C MET A 1 -106.07 -39.87 4.04
N LYS A 2 -106.03 -41.13 3.59
CA LYS A 2 -106.88 -41.68 2.51
C LYS A 2 -107.21 -40.59 1.47
N SER A 3 -106.46 -40.54 0.36
CA SER A 3 -106.71 -41.31 -0.87
C SER A 3 -107.53 -40.47 -1.86
N ASN A 4 -107.16 -40.55 -3.14
CA ASN A 4 -107.98 -40.26 -4.32
C ASN A 4 -108.05 -38.78 -4.73
N ASN A 5 -108.05 -38.38 -6.00
CA ASN A 5 -108.40 -39.13 -7.21
C ASN A 5 -107.91 -38.37 -8.46
N LYS A 6 -107.39 -39.15 -9.43
CA LYS A 6 -107.71 -39.16 -10.88
C LYS A 6 -107.80 -37.82 -11.63
N ASN A 7 -106.89 -37.57 -12.57
CA ASN A 7 -106.96 -37.95 -14.00
C ASN A 7 -108.05 -37.22 -14.79
N ILE A 8 -107.59 -36.32 -15.67
CA ILE A 8 -108.15 -36.08 -17.00
C ILE A 8 -106.93 -36.10 -17.93
N SER A 9 -106.47 -37.27 -18.40
CA SER A 9 -106.94 -37.98 -19.59
C SER A 9 -107.33 -37.05 -20.74
N SER A 10 -106.48 -36.96 -21.75
CA SER A 10 -106.82 -37.13 -23.19
C SER A 10 -106.14 -36.16 -24.16
N LEU A 11 -104.81 -36.19 -24.25
CA LEU A 11 -104.13 -35.78 -25.48
C LEU A 11 -103.03 -36.79 -25.83
N PHE A 12 -103.44 -38.01 -26.16
CA PHE A 12 -102.64 -38.91 -27.00
C PHE A 12 -103.33 -39.00 -28.36
N ARG A 13 -102.76 -38.36 -29.37
CA ARG A 13 -102.83 -38.82 -30.77
C ARG A 13 -101.55 -38.42 -31.49
N ASN A 14 -100.82 -39.46 -31.89
CA ASN A 14 -99.93 -39.54 -33.05
C ASN A 14 -98.66 -38.68 -33.06
N MET A 15 -97.57 -39.25 -32.54
CA MET A 15 -96.47 -39.83 -33.35
C MET A 15 -95.24 -40.08 -32.46
N GLY A 16 -94.77 -41.33 -32.44
CA GLY A 16 -93.36 -41.71 -32.30
C GLY A 16 -92.55 -41.15 -31.11
N SER A 17 -92.54 -41.90 -30.02
CA SER A 17 -91.46 -42.11 -29.05
C SER A 17 -90.03 -41.68 -29.43
N VAL A 18 -89.37 -40.88 -28.56
CA VAL A 18 -87.96 -40.98 -28.05
C VAL A 18 -87.67 -39.76 -27.11
N PRO A 19 -86.86 -39.88 -26.03
CA PRO A 19 -87.31 -39.60 -24.66
C PRO A 19 -86.78 -38.29 -24.01
N ILE A 20 -87.52 -37.86 -22.98
CA ILE A 20 -87.28 -36.75 -22.03
C ILE A 20 -85.95 -36.87 -21.24
N LEU A 21 -85.21 -37.98 -21.38
CA LEU A 21 -83.85 -38.15 -20.86
C LEU A 21 -82.84 -37.15 -21.46
N LYS A 22 -83.14 -36.56 -22.62
CA LYS A 22 -82.23 -35.63 -23.32
C LYS A 22 -82.18 -34.21 -22.73
N ILE A 23 -83.14 -33.79 -21.90
CA ILE A 23 -83.19 -32.43 -21.34
C ILE A 23 -82.50 -32.34 -19.97
N CYS A 24 -82.51 -33.40 -19.16
CA CYS A 24 -81.75 -33.45 -17.90
C CYS A 24 -80.26 -33.74 -18.07
N VAL A 25 -79.84 -34.38 -19.17
CA VAL A 25 -78.41 -34.58 -19.49
C VAL A 25 -77.75 -33.31 -20.02
N LEU A 26 -78.53 -32.36 -20.57
CA LEU A 26 -78.02 -31.10 -21.09
C LEU A 26 -77.66 -30.08 -19.98
N LEU A 27 -78.33 -30.14 -18.82
CA LEU A 27 -78.09 -29.24 -17.68
C LEU A 27 -77.01 -29.75 -16.70
N LEU A 28 -76.61 -31.03 -16.77
CA LEU A 28 -75.51 -31.59 -15.97
C LEU A 28 -74.13 -31.39 -16.64
N PHE A 29 -74.08 -30.94 -17.89
CA PHE A 29 -72.84 -30.68 -18.64
C PHE A 29 -72.32 -29.23 -18.53
N VAL A 30 -73.05 -28.32 -17.86
CA VAL A 30 -72.71 -26.89 -17.77
C VAL A 30 -71.87 -26.54 -16.52
N LEU A 31 -71.51 -27.52 -15.68
CA LEU A 31 -70.80 -27.31 -14.41
C LEU A 31 -69.52 -28.16 -14.22
N LEU A 32 -68.93 -28.67 -15.30
CA LEU A 32 -67.59 -29.27 -15.29
C LEU A 32 -66.57 -28.24 -15.84
N PRO A 33 -65.46 -27.94 -15.14
CA PRO A 33 -64.41 -27.11 -15.73
C PRO A 33 -63.79 -27.87 -16.90
N LEU A 34 -63.85 -27.30 -18.10
CA LEU A 34 -63.04 -27.76 -19.23
C LEU A 34 -61.58 -27.42 -18.90
N THR A 35 -60.74 -28.41 -18.62
CA THR A 35 -59.30 -28.22 -18.75
C THR A 35 -58.96 -28.23 -20.23
N SER A 36 -58.65 -27.06 -20.77
CA SER A 36 -58.01 -26.92 -22.07
C SER A 36 -56.67 -27.65 -22.04
N ALA A 37 -56.51 -28.67 -22.88
CA ALA A 37 -55.19 -29.13 -23.27
C ALA A 37 -54.60 -28.04 -24.18
N GLU A 38 -53.73 -27.20 -23.64
CA GLU A 38 -52.89 -26.35 -24.48
C GLU A 38 -52.01 -27.26 -25.33
N GLY A 39 -52.09 -27.12 -26.66
CA GLY A 39 -51.04 -27.61 -27.53
C GLY A 39 -49.78 -26.81 -27.20
N ALA A 40 -48.75 -27.47 -26.68
CA ALA A 40 -47.47 -26.82 -26.43
C ALA A 40 -46.91 -26.24 -27.75
N MET A 41 -46.87 -24.92 -27.87
CA MET A 41 -46.03 -24.26 -28.87
C MET A 41 -44.58 -24.25 -28.37
N SER A 42 -43.94 -25.43 -28.30
CA SER A 42 -42.51 -25.52 -27.95
C SER A 42 -41.57 -25.14 -29.10
N ASP A 43 -42.07 -25.09 -30.35
CA ASP A 43 -41.20 -25.16 -31.54
C ASP A 43 -41.13 -23.88 -32.38
N TYR A 44 -41.40 -22.70 -31.80
CA TYR A 44 -41.14 -21.41 -32.46
C TYR A 44 -40.14 -20.51 -31.73
N CYS A 45 -39.17 -21.11 -31.05
CA CYS A 45 -37.95 -20.37 -30.72
C CYS A 45 -36.92 -20.60 -31.84
N VAL A 46 -36.91 -19.72 -32.86
CA VAL A 46 -35.76 -19.62 -33.76
C VAL A 46 -34.62 -19.04 -32.93
N THR A 47 -33.73 -19.91 -32.45
CA THR A 47 -32.42 -19.48 -31.99
C THR A 47 -31.63 -19.00 -33.22
N PRO A 48 -31.19 -17.74 -33.26
CA PRO A 48 -30.41 -17.24 -34.39
C PRO A 48 -29.18 -18.12 -34.60
N PRO A 49 -28.75 -18.42 -35.84
CA PRO A 49 -27.53 -19.17 -36.15
C PRO A 49 -26.25 -18.34 -35.88
N PHE A 50 -26.26 -17.56 -34.81
CA PHE A 50 -25.09 -16.97 -34.17
C PHE A 50 -24.98 -17.56 -32.76
N LEU A 51 -24.85 -18.88 -32.67
CA LEU A 51 -23.88 -19.40 -31.70
C LEU A 51 -22.53 -18.92 -32.19
N ALA A 52 -22.19 -17.66 -31.89
CA ALA A 52 -20.81 -17.27 -31.77
C ALA A 52 -20.20 -18.33 -30.87
N GLN A 53 -19.29 -19.14 -31.42
CA GLN A 53 -18.41 -19.89 -30.55
C GLN A 53 -17.79 -18.83 -29.65
N SER A 54 -18.22 -18.79 -28.39
CA SER A 54 -17.52 -18.04 -27.37
C SER A 54 -16.19 -18.76 -27.22
N ILE A 55 -15.23 -18.40 -28.08
CA ILE A 55 -13.86 -18.89 -27.96
C ILE A 55 -13.42 -18.40 -26.60
N PRO A 56 -13.16 -19.30 -25.63
CA PRO A 56 -12.67 -18.87 -24.33
C PRO A 56 -11.42 -18.02 -24.55
N PRO A 57 -11.34 -16.81 -23.97
CA PRO A 57 -10.14 -16.00 -24.11
C PRO A 57 -8.95 -16.77 -23.53
N ASN A 58 -7.92 -17.00 -24.35
CA ASN A 58 -6.68 -17.59 -23.88
C ASN A 58 -5.78 -16.47 -23.36
N VAL A 59 -5.58 -16.42 -22.05
CA VAL A 59 -4.62 -15.52 -21.42
C VAL A 59 -3.33 -16.29 -21.18
N LEU A 60 -2.28 -15.97 -21.94
CA LEU A 60 -0.93 -16.44 -21.65
C LEU A 60 -0.27 -15.48 -20.66
N ILE A 61 0.08 -16.00 -19.48
CA ILE A 61 0.83 -15.26 -18.47
C ILE A 61 2.27 -15.76 -18.51
N VAL A 62 3.20 -14.88 -18.84
CA VAL A 62 4.64 -15.14 -18.72
C VAL A 62 5.12 -14.46 -17.45
N LEU A 63 5.57 -15.26 -16.48
CA LEU A 63 6.08 -14.76 -15.21
C LEU A 63 7.59 -14.94 -15.15
N ASP A 64 8.26 -13.95 -14.56
CA ASP A 64 9.64 -14.11 -14.15
C ASP A 64 9.75 -15.24 -13.10
N ASN A 65 10.74 -16.11 -13.29
CA ASN A 65 11.08 -17.22 -12.40
C ASN A 65 12.53 -17.10 -11.89
N SER A 66 13.14 -15.92 -12.01
CA SER A 66 14.45 -15.62 -11.47
C SER A 66 14.39 -15.40 -9.95
N GLY A 67 15.54 -15.53 -9.29
CA GLY A 67 15.67 -15.23 -7.86
C GLY A 67 15.27 -13.81 -7.46
N SER A 68 15.19 -12.86 -8.40
CA SER A 68 14.74 -11.49 -8.11
C SER A 68 13.29 -11.43 -7.62
N MET A 69 12.47 -12.43 -7.95
CA MET A 69 11.11 -12.57 -7.45
C MET A 69 11.05 -12.92 -5.95
N CYS A 70 12.18 -13.37 -5.38
CA CYS A 70 12.34 -13.62 -3.95
C CYS A 70 12.72 -12.38 -3.14
N ASP A 71 13.01 -11.25 -3.81
CA ASP A 71 13.28 -9.99 -3.15
C ASP A 71 12.00 -9.41 -2.52
N GLN A 72 12.19 -8.50 -1.57
CA GLN A 72 11.11 -7.79 -0.90
C GLN A 72 10.20 -7.08 -1.90
N ALA A 73 8.88 -7.20 -1.71
CA ALA A 73 7.89 -6.48 -2.52
C ALA A 73 7.95 -4.96 -2.25
N TYR A 74 8.34 -4.58 -1.03
CA TYR A 74 8.33 -3.21 -0.54
C TYR A 74 9.70 -2.83 0.04
N ALA A 75 10.60 -2.33 -0.80
CA ALA A 75 11.98 -2.03 -0.38
C ALA A 75 12.13 -0.71 0.40
N GLY A 76 11.24 0.25 0.15
CA GLY A 76 11.20 1.50 0.91
C GLY A 76 10.72 1.27 2.33
N SER A 77 10.91 2.27 3.17
CA SER A 77 10.43 2.21 4.55
C SER A 77 8.92 2.19 4.65
N TYR A 78 8.44 1.86 5.84
CA TYR A 78 7.02 1.86 6.11
C TYR A 78 6.45 3.29 6.10
N ASP A 79 5.80 3.63 5.00
CA ASP A 79 5.03 4.85 4.79
C ASP A 79 3.75 4.50 4.05
N PRO A 80 2.63 4.25 4.75
CA PRO A 80 1.36 3.97 4.11
C PRO A 80 0.85 5.13 3.24
N THR A 81 1.26 6.37 3.51
CA THR A 81 0.70 7.56 2.84
C THR A 81 1.11 7.65 1.36
N GLN A 82 2.15 6.91 0.96
CA GLN A 82 2.57 6.78 -0.45
C GLN A 82 1.50 6.11 -1.33
N PHE A 83 0.52 5.41 -0.75
CA PHE A 83 -0.58 4.78 -1.48
C PHE A 83 -1.89 5.51 -1.22
N ALA A 84 -2.70 5.72 -2.26
CA ALA A 84 -4.04 6.29 -2.13
C ALA A 84 -4.94 5.44 -1.20
N SER A 85 -4.77 4.10 -1.22
CA SER A 85 -5.46 3.17 -0.32
C SER A 85 -4.96 3.22 1.11
N ARG A 86 -3.75 3.77 1.35
CA ARG A 86 -2.99 3.66 2.59
C ARG A 86 -2.63 2.23 3.01
N TYR A 87 -2.66 1.29 2.06
CA TYR A 87 -2.48 -0.14 2.34
C TYR A 87 -1.44 -0.81 1.45
N TYR A 88 -0.50 -1.52 2.08
CA TYR A 88 0.40 -2.47 1.45
C TYR A 88 -0.39 -3.73 1.05
N TYR A 89 -0.23 -4.15 -0.20
CA TYR A 89 -0.88 -5.35 -0.72
C TYR A 89 -0.08 -6.61 -0.34
N GLY A 90 -0.74 -7.60 0.24
CA GLY A 90 -0.08 -8.83 0.68
C GLY A 90 -1.06 -9.78 1.31
N TYR A 91 -0.61 -10.91 1.86
CA TYR A 91 -1.52 -11.94 2.37
C TYR A 91 -2.40 -11.49 3.54
N PHE A 92 -1.93 -10.52 4.34
CA PHE A 92 -2.70 -10.00 5.46
C PHE A 92 -3.73 -8.97 4.99
N ASP A 93 -4.91 -8.97 5.59
CA ASP A 93 -5.87 -7.89 5.43
C ASP A 93 -5.32 -6.66 6.15
N ALA A 94 -5.08 -5.59 5.40
CA ALA A 94 -4.44 -4.39 5.91
C ALA A 94 -5.28 -3.65 6.97
N THR A 95 -6.59 -3.94 7.05
CA THR A 95 -7.52 -3.32 7.99
C THR A 95 -7.62 -4.05 9.34
N LYS A 96 -6.98 -5.22 9.46
CA LYS A 96 -7.12 -6.10 10.62
C LYS A 96 -5.82 -6.28 11.40
N ASN A 97 -5.94 -6.77 12.62
CA ASN A 97 -4.80 -7.16 13.45
C ASN A 97 -4.64 -8.67 13.48
N TYR A 98 -3.40 -9.11 13.67
CA TYR A 98 -3.03 -10.51 13.70
C TYR A 98 -2.20 -10.79 14.94
N LYS A 99 -2.47 -11.92 15.59
CA LYS A 99 -1.67 -12.44 16.70
C LYS A 99 -0.83 -13.60 16.21
N TYR A 100 0.45 -13.61 16.53
CA TYR A 100 1.27 -14.79 16.31
C TYR A 100 0.93 -15.83 17.38
N THR A 101 0.42 -16.99 16.98
CA THR A 101 -0.09 -18.00 17.91
C THR A 101 0.92 -19.11 18.13
N ASN A 102 0.68 -19.94 19.15
CA ASN A 102 1.48 -21.14 19.42
C ASN A 102 1.38 -22.19 18.29
N ASN A 103 0.53 -21.96 17.28
CA ASN A 103 0.46 -22.79 16.09
C ASN A 103 1.54 -22.43 15.05
N GLY A 104 2.47 -21.51 15.36
CA GLY A 104 3.52 -21.08 14.44
C GLY A 104 2.99 -20.31 13.24
N ARG A 105 1.96 -19.48 13.44
CA ARG A 105 1.37 -18.65 12.38
C ARG A 105 0.70 -17.40 12.95
N TRP A 106 0.52 -16.42 12.08
CA TRP A 106 -0.30 -15.25 12.32
C TRP A 106 -1.78 -15.57 12.09
N GLU A 107 -2.63 -15.24 13.06
CA GLU A 107 -4.08 -15.45 13.00
C GLU A 107 -4.80 -14.14 13.29
N GLU A 108 -5.87 -13.85 12.56
CA GLU A 108 -6.69 -12.66 12.78
C GLU A 108 -7.16 -12.61 14.24
N THR A 109 -7.07 -11.44 14.86
CA THR A 109 -7.50 -11.24 16.25
C THR A 109 -8.26 -9.94 16.42
N THR A 110 -9.13 -9.94 17.43
CA THR A 110 -9.79 -8.73 17.96
C THR A 110 -9.21 -8.31 19.32
N ASP A 111 -8.23 -9.06 19.83
CA ASP A 111 -7.49 -8.71 21.04
C ASP A 111 -6.87 -7.32 20.90
N ALA A 112 -6.86 -6.55 21.99
CA ALA A 112 -6.17 -5.27 22.00
C ALA A 112 -4.65 -5.48 21.78
N MET A 113 -4.03 -4.63 20.95
CA MET A 113 -2.59 -4.69 20.62
C MET A 113 -1.71 -4.85 21.87
N THR A 114 -2.03 -4.10 22.92
CA THR A 114 -1.30 -4.09 24.21
C THR A 114 -1.33 -5.41 24.98
N THR A 115 -2.10 -6.40 24.54
CA THR A 115 -2.15 -7.74 25.14
C THR A 115 -1.16 -8.73 24.51
N GLY A 116 -0.49 -8.34 23.42
CA GLY A 116 0.56 -9.13 22.81
C GLY A 116 1.74 -9.39 23.75
N THR A 117 2.46 -10.48 23.54
CA THR A 117 3.70 -10.80 24.28
C THR A 117 4.84 -11.01 23.30
N THR A 118 6.08 -11.14 23.78
CA THR A 118 7.22 -11.45 22.90
C THR A 118 7.07 -12.81 22.21
N SER A 119 6.40 -13.78 22.84
CA SER A 119 6.11 -15.10 22.25
C SER A 119 4.86 -15.09 21.36
N ASN A 120 3.89 -14.22 21.66
CA ASN A 120 2.66 -14.08 20.90
C ASN A 120 2.38 -12.60 20.59
N PRO A 121 3.21 -11.96 19.75
CA PRO A 121 3.03 -10.57 19.39
C PRO A 121 1.72 -10.35 18.66
N ILE A 122 1.20 -9.13 18.73
CA ILE A 122 0.07 -8.68 17.92
C ILE A 122 0.57 -7.59 16.98
N ALA A 123 0.20 -7.66 15.70
CA ALA A 123 0.63 -6.73 14.68
C ALA A 123 -0.51 -6.34 13.73
N SER A 124 -0.45 -5.14 13.17
CA SER A 124 -1.36 -4.75 12.08
C SER A 124 -1.03 -5.51 10.80
N GLY A 125 -2.07 -5.95 10.07
CA GLY A 125 -1.91 -6.65 8.80
C GLY A 125 -1.20 -5.79 7.76
N ASN A 126 -1.42 -4.47 7.79
CA ASN A 126 -0.76 -3.54 6.89
C ASN A 126 0.77 -3.55 7.10
N PHE A 127 1.20 -3.52 8.36
CA PHE A 127 2.61 -3.61 8.72
C PHE A 127 3.21 -4.97 8.37
N LEU A 128 2.49 -6.07 8.63
CA LEU A 128 2.93 -7.42 8.25
C LEU A 128 3.13 -7.57 6.75
N ASN A 129 2.24 -6.99 5.92
CA ASN A 129 2.41 -6.99 4.47
C ASN A 129 3.70 -6.28 4.05
N TRP A 130 3.97 -5.10 4.61
CA TRP A 130 5.25 -4.43 4.37
C TRP A 130 6.43 -5.27 4.86
N ALA A 131 6.38 -5.80 6.09
CA ALA A 131 7.52 -6.47 6.72
C ALA A 131 7.86 -7.83 6.10
N THR A 132 6.89 -8.56 5.53
CA THR A 132 7.07 -9.98 5.17
C THR A 132 6.98 -10.30 3.68
N MET A 133 6.30 -9.47 2.88
CA MET A 133 5.96 -9.85 1.50
C MET A 133 7.16 -9.80 0.54
N ARG A 134 7.30 -10.87 -0.25
CA ARG A 134 8.15 -10.99 -1.44
C ARG A 134 7.37 -10.69 -2.71
N ARG A 135 8.06 -10.30 -3.79
CA ARG A 135 7.43 -10.03 -5.10
C ARG A 135 6.63 -11.23 -5.63
N VAL A 136 7.16 -12.44 -5.46
CA VAL A 136 6.49 -13.70 -5.85
C VAL A 136 5.20 -13.97 -5.08
N GLU A 137 5.13 -13.60 -3.79
CA GLU A 137 3.96 -13.82 -2.95
C GLU A 137 2.84 -12.87 -3.35
N VAL A 138 3.17 -11.60 -3.61
CA VAL A 138 2.24 -10.61 -4.14
C VAL A 138 1.70 -11.04 -5.50
N ALA A 139 2.56 -11.51 -6.40
CA ALA A 139 2.15 -12.04 -7.70
C ALA A 139 1.22 -13.26 -7.57
N LYS A 140 1.55 -14.22 -6.70
CA LYS A 140 0.69 -15.38 -6.43
C LYS A 140 -0.64 -14.98 -5.79
N LYS A 141 -0.66 -13.98 -4.90
CA LYS A 141 -1.91 -13.44 -4.35
C LYS A 141 -2.80 -12.91 -5.46
N LEU A 142 -2.24 -12.10 -6.35
CA LEU A 142 -2.98 -11.50 -7.47
C LEU A 142 -3.55 -12.57 -8.43
N LEU A 143 -2.77 -13.61 -8.75
CA LEU A 143 -3.13 -14.57 -9.79
C LEU A 143 -4.00 -15.72 -9.27
N THR A 144 -3.73 -16.22 -8.06
CA THR A 144 -4.35 -17.45 -7.54
C THR A 144 -4.86 -17.31 -6.11
N GLY A 145 -4.86 -16.12 -5.53
CA GLY A 145 -5.21 -15.89 -4.12
C GLY A 145 -4.08 -16.26 -3.13
N GLY A 146 -2.90 -16.61 -3.63
CA GLY A 146 -1.72 -16.97 -2.82
C GLY A 146 -1.49 -18.47 -2.71
N LYS A 147 -0.49 -18.85 -1.91
CA LYS A 147 -0.14 -20.25 -1.65
C LYS A 147 -0.97 -20.78 -0.47
N ALA A 148 -2.23 -21.11 -0.75
CA ALA A 148 -3.16 -21.65 0.24
C ALA A 148 -2.85 -23.10 0.63
N ASN A 149 -2.93 -23.39 1.92
CA ASN A 149 -2.72 -24.71 2.50
C ASN A 149 -3.80 -25.05 3.55
N PRO A 150 -4.73 -25.98 3.25
CA PRO A 150 -4.95 -26.60 1.94
C PRO A 150 -5.49 -25.59 0.91
N ARG A 151 -5.35 -25.90 -0.39
CA ARG A 151 -6.10 -25.16 -1.42
C ARG A 151 -7.59 -25.51 -1.30
N SER A 152 -8.44 -24.49 -1.17
CA SER A 152 -9.89 -24.64 -1.11
C SER A 152 -10.53 -23.93 -2.29
N TRP A 153 -11.45 -24.61 -2.99
CA TRP A 153 -12.36 -24.00 -3.97
C TRP A 153 -13.61 -23.41 -3.30
N ASN A 154 -13.85 -23.74 -2.03
CA ASN A 154 -15.00 -23.27 -1.26
C ASN A 154 -14.64 -21.97 -0.51
N GLY A 155 -15.36 -20.89 -0.79
CA GLY A 155 -15.11 -19.55 -0.26
C GLY A 155 -15.38 -19.36 1.24
N SER A 156 -16.06 -20.31 1.90
CA SER A 156 -16.36 -20.22 3.34
C SER A 156 -15.28 -20.81 4.25
N VAL A 157 -14.17 -21.29 3.69
CA VAL A 157 -13.07 -21.90 4.46
C VAL A 157 -11.93 -20.91 4.62
N THR A 158 -11.57 -20.61 5.88
CA THR A 158 -10.33 -19.89 6.17
C THR A 158 -9.15 -20.81 5.88
N VAL A 159 -8.26 -20.39 4.98
CA VAL A 159 -7.06 -21.15 4.60
C VAL A 159 -5.81 -20.46 5.14
N LYS A 160 -4.80 -21.26 5.51
CA LYS A 160 -3.47 -20.73 5.80
C LYS A 160 -2.83 -20.29 4.48
N LEU A 161 -2.27 -19.09 4.43
CA LEU A 161 -1.43 -18.64 3.32
C LEU A 161 0.03 -18.80 3.72
N ASP A 162 0.73 -19.70 3.02
CA ASP A 162 2.15 -19.94 3.27
C ASP A 162 3.01 -18.94 2.49
N GLY A 163 4.08 -18.48 3.14
CA GLY A 163 5.15 -17.75 2.46
C GLY A 163 5.84 -18.60 1.40
N GLU A 164 6.58 -17.93 0.52
CA GLU A 164 7.41 -18.61 -0.46
C GLU A 164 8.74 -19.08 0.15
N ASN A 165 8.83 -20.38 0.44
CA ASN A 165 10.01 -21.04 1.02
C ASN A 165 10.63 -22.12 0.12
N THR A 166 10.58 -21.94 -1.19
CA THR A 166 11.03 -22.96 -2.14
C THR A 166 12.09 -22.42 -3.10
N GLY A 167 13.02 -23.28 -3.50
CA GLY A 167 14.08 -22.91 -4.45
C GLY A 167 14.99 -21.81 -3.92
N ASP A 168 15.31 -20.84 -4.77
CA ASP A 168 16.25 -19.75 -4.47
C ASP A 168 15.81 -18.94 -3.25
N CYS A 169 14.50 -18.69 -3.12
CA CYS A 169 13.86 -18.00 -2.01
C CYS A 169 14.23 -18.56 -0.62
N LYS A 170 14.55 -19.85 -0.53
CA LYS A 170 14.90 -20.54 0.72
C LYS A 170 16.41 -20.59 1.01
N ASN A 171 17.25 -20.37 0.01
CA ASN A 171 18.69 -20.63 0.15
C ASN A 171 19.54 -19.37 0.09
N TYR A 172 19.06 -18.31 -0.57
CA TYR A 172 19.92 -17.18 -0.93
C TYR A 172 19.29 -15.79 -0.77
N TRP A 173 17.99 -15.69 -0.46
CA TRP A 173 17.23 -14.43 -0.59
C TRP A 173 16.54 -13.99 0.69
N ASP A 174 17.28 -13.97 1.79
CA ASP A 174 16.85 -13.30 3.01
C ASP A 174 16.85 -11.78 2.80
N PHE A 175 15.87 -11.10 3.40
CA PHE A 175 15.86 -9.64 3.44
C PHE A 175 15.62 -9.16 4.87
N GLN A 176 16.13 -7.97 5.16
CA GLN A 176 16.02 -7.32 6.45
C GLN A 176 15.58 -5.87 6.26
N LYS A 177 14.71 -5.41 7.15
CA LYS A 177 14.19 -4.05 7.18
C LYS A 177 14.36 -3.49 8.58
N ASP A 178 15.05 -2.38 8.69
CA ASP A 178 15.23 -1.68 9.96
C ASP A 178 14.18 -0.58 10.05
N PHE A 179 13.41 -0.56 11.14
CA PHE A 179 12.35 0.43 11.34
C PHE A 179 12.12 0.74 12.83
N ASP A 180 11.83 2.00 13.13
CA ASP A 180 11.46 2.48 14.47
C ASP A 180 9.93 2.46 14.60
N THR A 181 9.41 1.57 15.44
CA THR A 181 7.96 1.41 15.66
C THR A 181 7.41 2.34 16.75
N THR A 182 8.24 3.16 17.41
CA THR A 182 7.88 3.95 18.59
C THR A 182 6.62 4.78 18.38
N GLY A 183 5.58 4.47 19.16
CA GLY A 183 4.33 5.23 19.20
C GLY A 183 3.44 5.04 17.97
N LEU A 184 3.77 4.09 17.10
CA LEU A 184 3.01 3.81 15.88
C LEU A 184 1.98 2.69 16.06
N ASN A 185 2.05 1.93 17.17
CA ASN A 185 1.13 0.83 17.48
C ASN A 185 0.97 -0.14 16.29
N LEU A 186 2.11 -0.50 15.67
CA LEU A 186 2.16 -1.36 14.47
C LEU A 186 2.37 -2.83 14.83
N ILE A 187 3.18 -3.08 15.85
CA ILE A 187 3.49 -4.42 16.36
C ILE A 187 3.90 -4.34 17.85
N TYR A 188 3.20 -5.09 18.71
CA TYR A 188 3.39 -5.07 20.16
C TYR A 188 3.87 -6.45 20.65
N PRO A 189 4.82 -6.52 21.62
CA PRO A 189 5.41 -5.41 22.39
C PRO A 189 6.65 -4.78 21.76
N PHE A 190 6.92 -5.03 20.47
CA PHE A 190 8.12 -4.54 19.78
C PHE A 190 8.01 -3.06 19.41
N GLU A 191 8.08 -2.20 20.43
CA GLU A 191 8.14 -0.74 20.33
C GLU A 191 9.61 -0.28 20.34
N GLY A 192 9.99 0.59 19.41
CA GLY A 192 11.35 1.09 19.24
C GLY A 192 12.06 0.54 18.02
N ASN A 193 13.39 0.67 18.01
CA ASN A 193 14.22 0.23 16.89
C ASN A 193 14.35 -1.28 16.78
N HIS A 194 13.81 -1.81 15.70
CA HIS A 194 13.88 -3.23 15.41
C HIS A 194 14.31 -3.50 13.98
N ARG A 195 14.98 -4.63 13.80
CA ARG A 195 15.21 -5.28 12.52
C ARG A 195 14.17 -6.37 12.32
N PHE A 196 13.45 -6.26 11.23
CA PHE A 196 12.48 -7.21 10.72
C PHE A 196 13.15 -8.02 9.62
N THR A 197 13.53 -9.26 9.94
CA THR A 197 14.20 -10.15 9.00
C THR A 197 13.26 -11.25 8.58
N ARG A 198 13.20 -11.52 7.29
CA ARG A 198 12.53 -12.68 6.72
C ARG A 198 13.61 -13.67 6.29
N THR A 199 13.80 -14.73 7.07
CA THR A 199 14.88 -15.71 6.85
C THR A 199 14.40 -16.97 6.13
N ASN A 200 15.37 -17.80 5.73
CA ASN A 200 15.20 -19.18 5.24
C ASN A 200 14.32 -20.00 6.19
N GLY A 201 12.99 -20.01 5.98
CA GLY A 201 12.05 -20.54 6.97
C GLY A 201 10.63 -19.98 6.90
N ASP A 202 10.42 -18.83 6.25
CA ASP A 202 9.18 -18.02 6.17
C ASP A 202 8.86 -17.16 7.40
N ASP A 203 9.47 -17.46 8.53
CA ASP A 203 9.14 -16.74 9.76
C ASP A 203 9.72 -15.32 9.76
N LEU A 204 8.89 -14.37 10.19
CA LEU A 204 9.31 -13.03 10.52
C LEU A 204 10.09 -13.07 11.83
N ASN A 205 11.39 -12.83 11.76
CA ASN A 205 12.24 -12.64 12.93
C ASN A 205 12.34 -11.15 13.27
N ILE A 206 12.21 -10.83 14.55
CA ILE A 206 12.28 -9.47 15.06
C ILE A 206 13.40 -9.41 16.09
N SER A 207 14.41 -8.60 15.82
CA SER A 207 15.53 -8.41 16.74
C SER A 207 15.72 -6.93 17.05
N PRO A 208 15.96 -6.56 18.32
CA PRO A 208 16.36 -5.19 18.61
C PRO A 208 17.68 -4.90 17.89
N ILE A 209 17.80 -3.69 17.35
CA ILE A 209 19.07 -3.22 16.79
C ILE A 209 19.75 -2.31 17.83
N SER A 210 20.85 -2.79 18.40
CA SER A 210 21.83 -1.91 19.02
C SER A 210 22.58 -1.24 17.86
N GLY A 211 22.15 -0.04 17.49
CA GLY A 211 22.54 0.59 16.23
C GLY A 211 24.06 0.66 15.99
N GLY A 212 24.39 0.33 14.75
CA GLY A 212 25.70 0.44 14.12
C GLY A 212 25.63 -0.37 12.83
N SER A 213 25.66 0.20 11.62
CA SER A 213 26.23 1.45 11.12
C SER A 213 25.21 2.59 10.92
N ASN A 214 25.57 3.80 11.36
CA ASN A 214 24.65 4.88 11.75
C ASN A 214 24.58 6.07 10.78
N THR A 215 24.86 5.89 9.49
CA THR A 215 24.78 6.99 8.51
C THR A 215 23.66 6.73 7.52
N PHE A 216 22.60 7.53 7.63
CA PHE A 216 21.47 7.53 6.71
C PHE A 216 21.56 8.73 5.76
N TYR A 217 21.28 8.49 4.49
CA TYR A 217 21.15 9.55 3.49
C TYR A 217 19.66 9.76 3.23
N THR A 218 19.22 11.00 3.40
CA THR A 218 17.93 11.47 2.89
C THR A 218 18.20 12.51 1.82
N TYR A 219 17.32 12.57 0.83
CA TYR A 219 17.39 13.49 -0.29
C TYR A 219 16.24 14.50 -0.19
N PRO A 220 16.39 15.70 -0.78
CA PRO A 220 15.32 16.68 -0.84
C PRO A 220 14.00 16.09 -1.37
N THR A 221 12.87 16.44 -0.75
CA THR A 221 11.54 15.94 -1.16
C THR A 221 10.53 17.04 -1.44
N SER A 222 10.86 18.29 -1.15
CA SER A 222 10.00 19.44 -1.38
C SER A 222 10.78 20.75 -1.31
N ASP A 223 10.20 21.82 -1.86
CA ASP A 223 10.72 23.18 -1.73
C ASP A 223 10.07 23.85 -0.52
N ILE A 224 10.89 24.28 0.46
CA ILE A 224 10.41 25.07 1.61
C ILE A 224 10.58 26.56 1.35
N SER A 225 11.74 26.95 0.83
CA SER A 225 12.06 28.34 0.50
C SER A 225 13.11 28.38 -0.60
N VAL A 226 12.71 28.83 -1.79
CA VAL A 226 13.60 29.04 -2.94
C VAL A 226 13.57 30.53 -3.29
N PRO A 227 14.52 31.35 -2.80
CA PRO A 227 14.56 32.78 -3.09
C PRO A 227 14.79 33.06 -4.58
N ALA A 228 14.29 34.19 -5.09
CA ALA A 228 14.37 34.57 -6.51
C ALA A 228 15.80 34.66 -7.09
N GLY A 229 16.83 34.77 -6.25
CA GLY A 229 18.23 34.72 -6.69
C GLY A 229 18.76 33.30 -6.98
N TRP A 230 17.93 32.27 -6.79
CA TRP A 230 18.17 30.89 -7.17
C TRP A 230 17.34 30.53 -8.40
N THR A 231 17.96 29.91 -9.40
CA THR A 231 17.26 29.36 -10.57
C THR A 231 17.37 27.85 -10.58
N VAL A 232 16.39 27.21 -11.22
CA VAL A 232 16.33 25.78 -11.46
C VAL A 232 16.59 25.51 -12.93
N THR A 233 17.47 24.55 -13.23
CA THR A 233 17.75 24.08 -14.58
C THR A 233 17.44 22.59 -14.69
N GLY A 234 16.73 22.18 -15.73
CA GLY A 234 16.51 20.77 -16.06
C GLY A 234 15.42 20.04 -15.26
N ALA A 235 14.84 20.66 -14.24
CA ALA A 235 13.73 20.11 -13.45
C ALA A 235 12.61 21.14 -13.25
N ALA A 236 11.45 20.70 -12.74
CA ALA A 236 10.30 21.58 -12.53
C ALA A 236 10.36 22.35 -11.20
N SER A 237 11.13 21.86 -10.24
CA SER A 237 11.30 22.44 -8.90
C SER A 237 12.74 22.35 -8.42
N ALA A 238 13.09 23.08 -7.35
CA ALA A 238 14.47 23.11 -6.88
C ALA A 238 14.88 21.75 -6.28
N TYR A 239 14.00 21.12 -5.49
CA TYR A 239 14.30 19.83 -4.88
C TYR A 239 14.51 18.72 -5.94
N GLU A 240 13.69 18.65 -6.99
CA GLU A 240 13.84 17.68 -8.09
C GLU A 240 15.12 17.88 -8.90
N ALA A 241 15.73 19.08 -8.82
CA ALA A 241 17.00 19.35 -9.49
C ALA A 241 18.23 18.91 -8.68
N VAL A 242 18.04 18.50 -7.41
CA VAL A 242 19.12 18.14 -6.49
C VAL A 242 18.80 16.93 -5.59
N ASP A 243 17.84 16.10 -5.98
CA ASP A 243 17.41 14.90 -5.23
C ASP A 243 18.19 13.63 -5.61
N GLU A 244 19.21 13.76 -6.47
CA GLU A 244 19.85 12.60 -7.07
C GLU A 244 20.80 11.84 -6.13
N ALA A 245 20.64 10.52 -6.06
CA ALA A 245 21.56 9.65 -5.33
C ALA A 245 22.94 9.56 -6.00
N SER A 246 22.96 9.65 -7.32
CA SER A 246 24.16 9.70 -8.15
C SER A 246 24.09 10.93 -9.03
N SER A 247 25.15 11.74 -8.99
CA SER A 247 25.13 13.01 -9.70
C SER A 247 25.10 12.84 -11.21
N ASP A 248 24.24 13.62 -11.83
CA ASP A 248 24.01 13.74 -13.27
C ASP A 248 24.77 14.92 -13.92
N GLY A 249 25.62 15.61 -13.12
CA GLY A 249 26.52 16.66 -13.58
C GLY A 249 25.83 18.01 -13.79
N ASN A 250 25.48 18.32 -15.04
CA ASN A 250 24.83 19.60 -15.40
C ASN A 250 23.44 19.36 -16.04
N SER A 251 22.88 18.14 -15.91
CA SER A 251 21.59 17.83 -16.52
C SER A 251 20.47 18.49 -15.72
N THR A 252 20.47 18.32 -14.39
CA THR A 252 19.66 19.09 -13.45
C THR A 252 20.52 19.76 -12.38
N TYR A 253 20.22 21.01 -12.04
CA TYR A 253 20.88 21.72 -10.94
C TYR A 253 20.13 23.00 -10.54
N ILE A 254 20.45 23.50 -9.35
CA ILE A 254 20.10 24.86 -8.93
C ILE A 254 21.34 25.78 -8.94
N GLN A 255 21.14 27.05 -9.28
CA GLN A 255 22.23 28.03 -9.35
C GLN A 255 21.86 29.32 -8.62
N ASN A 256 22.77 29.78 -7.75
CA ASN A 256 22.68 31.10 -7.11
C ASN A 256 23.40 32.15 -7.96
N TYR A 257 22.75 33.28 -8.22
CA TYR A 257 23.35 34.40 -8.94
C TYR A 257 23.75 35.56 -8.03
N ASN A 258 22.84 36.00 -7.17
CA ASN A 258 22.92 37.32 -6.57
C ASN A 258 22.23 37.42 -5.20
N THR A 259 22.15 36.30 -4.47
CA THR A 259 21.49 36.31 -3.15
C THR A 259 22.29 35.60 -2.07
N THR A 260 22.29 36.17 -0.88
CA THR A 260 22.76 35.53 0.34
C THR A 260 21.62 34.80 1.07
N SER A 261 20.38 34.90 0.57
CA SER A 261 19.26 34.14 1.12
C SER A 261 19.44 32.64 0.80
N PRO A 262 19.28 31.75 1.79
CA PRO A 262 19.46 30.33 1.57
C PRO A 262 18.33 29.75 0.72
N VAL A 263 18.67 28.78 -0.11
CA VAL A 263 17.69 27.78 -0.56
C VAL A 263 17.48 26.80 0.59
N ILE A 264 16.23 26.51 0.92
CA ILE A 264 15.83 25.54 1.94
C ILE A 264 14.88 24.54 1.31
N LEU A 265 15.22 23.27 1.45
CA LEU A 265 14.50 22.13 0.92
C LEU A 265 14.01 21.28 2.08
N GLY A 266 12.84 20.69 1.89
CA GLY A 266 12.24 19.75 2.82
C GLY A 266 12.80 18.34 2.62
N TYR A 267 12.50 17.48 3.58
CA TYR A 267 12.90 16.10 3.57
C TYR A 267 11.83 15.25 4.21
N THR A 268 11.83 13.97 3.88
CA THR A 268 11.12 12.96 4.65
C THR A 268 12.12 12.00 5.23
N TYR A 269 11.86 11.59 6.47
CA TYR A 269 12.71 10.63 7.13
C TYR A 269 12.01 9.27 7.20
N THR A 270 12.72 8.22 6.80
CA THR A 270 12.11 6.92 6.57
C THR A 270 12.82 5.78 7.32
N GLN A 271 14.01 5.95 7.90
CA GLN A 271 14.76 4.82 8.48
C GLN A 271 14.49 4.60 9.98
N ALA A 272 15.28 3.76 10.65
CA ALA A 272 15.22 3.58 12.10
C ALA A 272 16.07 4.62 12.84
N GLU A 273 15.80 4.88 14.12
CA GLU A 273 16.66 5.72 14.94
C GLU A 273 18.10 5.16 14.95
N PRO A 274 19.11 5.97 14.59
CA PRO A 274 20.51 5.55 14.72
C PRO A 274 20.83 5.34 16.20
N ALA A 275 21.63 4.32 16.55
CA ALA A 275 22.08 4.25 17.93
C ALA A 275 23.29 5.13 18.19
N GLY A 276 23.38 5.56 19.45
CA GLY A 276 24.42 6.47 19.90
C GLY A 276 24.10 7.93 19.53
N PRO A 277 25.07 8.82 19.73
CA PRO A 277 24.88 10.24 19.46
C PRO A 277 24.52 10.51 18.00
N ILE A 278 23.45 11.28 17.79
CA ILE A 278 23.01 11.68 16.45
C ILE A 278 23.80 12.92 16.02
N THR A 279 24.28 12.91 14.78
CA THR A 279 24.84 14.09 14.12
C THR A 279 24.10 14.35 12.82
N VAL A 280 23.83 15.61 12.53
CA VAL A 280 23.16 16.01 11.28
C VAL A 280 24.20 16.58 10.35
N THR A 281 24.28 16.06 9.12
CA THR A 281 25.22 16.54 8.10
C THR A 281 24.50 16.91 6.82
N VAL A 282 24.60 18.17 6.41
CA VAL A 282 24.19 18.62 5.08
C VAL A 282 25.32 18.32 4.11
N LYS A 283 25.03 17.50 3.10
CA LYS A 283 25.96 17.15 2.03
C LYS A 283 25.49 17.77 0.72
N VAL A 284 26.40 18.37 -0.03
CA VAL A 284 26.09 19.00 -1.32
C VAL A 284 27.25 18.78 -2.29
N ARG A 285 26.92 18.57 -3.57
CA ARG A 285 27.88 18.64 -4.66
C ARG A 285 27.71 19.98 -5.36
N ALA A 286 28.75 20.80 -5.38
CA ALA A 286 28.67 22.17 -5.92
C ALA A 286 29.95 22.58 -6.63
N LYS A 287 29.85 23.63 -7.45
CA LYS A 287 30.97 24.34 -8.07
C LYS A 287 30.65 25.82 -8.21
N THR A 288 31.66 26.64 -8.45
CA THR A 288 31.50 28.03 -8.92
C THR A 288 31.69 28.09 -10.44
N THR A 289 30.95 28.98 -11.11
CA THR A 289 31.21 29.37 -12.51
C THR A 289 32.15 30.57 -12.60
N ASP A 290 32.32 31.31 -11.50
CA ASP A 290 33.26 32.42 -11.40
C ASP A 290 34.68 31.89 -11.12
N SER A 291 35.63 32.36 -11.92
CA SER A 291 37.07 32.07 -11.82
C SER A 291 37.89 33.26 -11.29
N GLY A 292 37.29 34.43 -11.15
CA GLY A 292 37.96 35.69 -10.81
C GLY A 292 37.95 36.04 -9.32
N SER A 293 37.16 35.33 -8.50
CA SER A 293 37.07 35.58 -7.05
C SER A 293 36.77 34.31 -6.26
N ALA A 294 37.31 34.23 -5.04
CA ALA A 294 37.05 33.12 -4.14
C ALA A 294 35.57 33.12 -3.73
N ARG A 295 34.82 32.12 -4.22
CA ARG A 295 33.44 31.86 -3.80
C ARG A 295 33.44 30.85 -2.66
N LYS A 296 32.48 30.97 -1.77
CA LYS A 296 32.30 30.17 -0.55
C LYS A 296 30.84 29.84 -0.34
N ILE A 297 30.63 28.64 0.17
CA ILE A 297 29.33 28.06 0.46
C ILE A 297 29.20 27.75 1.96
N ARG A 298 27.99 27.87 2.48
CA ARG A 298 27.60 27.41 3.83
C ARG A 298 26.44 26.42 3.70
N GLY A 299 26.43 25.41 4.56
CA GLY A 299 25.23 24.61 4.83
C GLY A 299 24.30 25.38 5.77
N VAL A 300 23.01 25.09 5.66
CA VAL A 300 21.97 25.72 6.48
C VAL A 300 20.98 24.66 6.94
N LEU A 301 20.62 24.71 8.23
CA LEU A 301 19.46 24.00 8.78
C LEU A 301 18.35 25.01 9.07
N ARG A 302 17.11 24.65 8.76
CA ARG A 302 15.91 25.40 9.16
C ARG A 302 15.28 24.70 10.36
N MET A 303 15.15 25.44 11.45
CA MET A 303 14.65 24.95 12.73
C MET A 303 13.73 26.00 13.34
N ASP A 304 12.53 25.64 13.77
CA ASP A 304 11.55 26.55 14.39
C ASP A 304 11.35 27.87 13.61
N GLY A 305 11.39 27.82 12.28
CA GLY A 305 11.26 28.98 11.41
C GLY A 305 12.54 29.82 11.24
N ALA A 306 13.63 29.53 11.94
CA ALA A 306 14.92 30.23 11.87
C ALA A 306 16.00 29.43 11.11
N ASN A 307 16.92 30.12 10.44
CA ASN A 307 18.04 29.52 9.72
C ASN A 307 19.29 29.49 10.59
N TYR A 308 19.94 28.33 10.66
CA TYR A 308 21.19 28.12 11.37
C TYR A 308 22.27 27.72 10.39
N GLU A 309 23.30 28.54 10.27
CA GLU A 309 24.33 28.45 9.23
C GLU A 309 25.59 27.75 9.77
N SER A 310 26.26 27.00 8.90
CA SER A 310 27.55 26.39 9.20
C SER A 310 28.71 27.38 9.00
N ASN A 311 29.92 26.91 9.30
CA ASN A 311 31.15 27.50 8.78
C ASN A 311 31.20 27.46 7.24
N THR A 312 32.05 28.29 6.65
CA THR A 312 32.22 28.38 5.18
C THR A 312 33.17 27.32 4.61
N SER A 313 32.93 26.90 3.39
CA SER A 313 33.89 26.16 2.54
C SER A 313 34.13 26.87 1.21
N ASN A 314 35.35 26.84 0.69
CA ASN A 314 35.68 27.44 -0.62
C ASN A 314 35.11 26.59 -1.76
N LEU A 315 34.49 27.24 -2.74
CA LEU A 315 34.03 26.66 -4.00
C LEU A 315 35.15 26.64 -5.03
N TYR A 316 35.16 25.60 -5.85
CA TYR A 316 36.07 25.43 -6.98
C TYR A 316 35.29 25.38 -8.30
N THR A 317 35.98 25.61 -9.43
CA THR A 317 35.37 25.58 -10.76
C THR A 317 34.96 24.18 -11.23
N SER A 318 35.44 23.15 -10.53
CA SER A 318 35.06 21.75 -10.70
C SER A 318 34.12 21.30 -9.59
N TYR A 319 33.13 20.46 -9.93
CA TYR A 319 32.23 19.87 -8.95
C TYR A 319 32.98 19.13 -7.85
N SER A 320 32.75 19.57 -6.61
CA SER A 320 33.32 18.98 -5.41
C SER A 320 32.22 18.68 -4.41
N ARG A 321 32.47 17.74 -3.50
CA ARG A 321 31.55 17.42 -2.40
C ARG A 321 31.91 18.24 -1.18
N TYR A 322 30.89 18.85 -0.57
CA TYR A 322 30.99 19.61 0.67
C TYR A 322 30.10 18.96 1.73
N SER A 323 30.50 19.09 2.99
CA SER A 323 29.77 18.52 4.13
C SER A 323 29.82 19.51 5.28
N PHE A 324 28.65 19.77 5.86
CA PHE A 324 28.47 20.69 6.98
C PHE A 324 27.77 19.93 8.10
N THR A 325 28.43 19.77 9.23
CA THR A 325 27.97 18.90 10.32
C THR A 325 27.61 19.69 11.57
N TRP A 326 26.45 19.39 12.13
CA TRP A 326 25.99 19.84 13.43
C TRP A 326 26.01 18.65 14.39
N THR A 327 26.88 18.68 15.39
CA THR A 327 26.99 17.64 16.42
C THR A 327 25.97 17.82 17.55
N THR A 328 25.39 19.01 17.67
CA THR A 328 24.32 19.34 18.61
C THR A 328 23.21 20.11 17.88
N ASN A 329 22.01 20.09 18.46
CA ASN A 329 20.89 20.89 17.97
C ASN A 329 21.24 22.38 18.14
N PRO A 330 21.26 23.18 17.06
CA PRO A 330 21.66 24.58 17.14
C PRO A 330 20.64 25.49 17.83
N VAL A 331 19.40 25.03 18.02
CA VAL A 331 18.36 25.74 18.80
C VAL A 331 18.57 25.53 20.29
N THR A 332 18.76 24.28 20.72
CA THR A 332 18.78 23.90 22.15
C THR A 332 20.19 23.82 22.75
N GLY A 333 21.21 23.67 21.91
CA GLY A 333 22.59 23.40 22.33
C GLY A 333 22.82 21.97 22.85
N ALA A 334 21.78 21.14 22.93
CA ALA A 334 21.84 19.77 23.43
C ALA A 334 22.19 18.75 22.32
N PRO A 335 22.58 17.51 22.65
CA PRO A 335 22.66 16.43 21.67
C PRO A 335 21.35 16.26 20.91
N TRP A 336 21.44 15.95 19.62
CA TRP A 336 20.27 15.66 18.81
C TRP A 336 19.52 14.44 19.35
N THR A 337 18.21 14.57 19.41
CA THR A 337 17.28 13.47 19.65
C THR A 337 16.59 13.06 18.36
N TRP A 338 16.07 11.85 18.33
CA TRP A 338 15.42 11.38 17.11
C TRP A 338 14.13 12.09 16.77
N ASN A 339 13.39 12.48 17.79
CA ASN A 339 12.13 13.18 17.63
C ASN A 339 12.30 14.57 16.99
N GLU A 340 13.43 15.24 17.21
CA GLU A 340 13.75 16.51 16.55
C GLU A 340 13.99 16.31 15.04
N ILE A 341 14.59 15.19 14.64
CA ILE A 341 14.82 14.85 13.22
C ILE A 341 13.54 14.38 12.54
N LYS A 342 12.67 13.68 13.25
CA LYS A 342 11.33 13.29 12.77
C LYS A 342 10.33 14.47 12.75
N ALA A 343 10.76 15.67 13.15
CA ALA A 343 9.93 16.86 13.26
C ALA A 343 8.71 16.71 14.21
N ILE A 344 8.85 15.93 15.28
CA ILE A 344 7.78 15.66 16.26
C ILE A 344 8.07 16.19 17.68
N ALA A 345 9.20 16.85 17.92
CA ALA A 345 9.65 17.29 19.25
C ALA A 345 9.06 18.62 19.76
N GLY A 346 8.11 19.25 19.04
CA GLY A 346 7.46 20.50 19.44
C GLY A 346 8.31 21.77 19.25
N SER A 347 9.57 21.78 19.72
CA SER A 347 10.59 22.82 19.47
C SER A 347 11.94 22.17 19.19
N GLY A 348 12.81 22.86 18.44
CA GLY A 348 14.07 22.32 17.97
C GLY A 348 13.88 21.31 16.84
N ASN A 349 12.73 21.33 16.17
CA ASN A 349 12.45 20.41 15.06
C ASN A 349 13.25 20.83 13.84
N LEU A 350 13.92 19.86 13.22
CA LEU A 350 14.48 20.05 11.91
C LEU A 350 13.33 20.12 10.90
N GLN A 351 13.21 21.27 10.23
CA GLN A 351 12.16 21.54 9.25
C GLN A 351 12.66 21.36 7.83
N GLY A 352 13.94 21.67 7.60
CA GLY A 352 14.55 21.59 6.29
C GLY A 352 16.04 21.86 6.35
N PHE A 353 16.68 21.69 5.20
CA PHE A 353 18.10 21.95 5.06
C PHE A 353 18.37 22.61 3.72
N GLY A 354 19.57 23.15 3.55
CA GLY A 354 20.00 23.61 2.25
C GLY A 354 21.33 24.32 2.34
N VAL A 355 21.53 25.27 1.43
CA VAL A 355 22.80 25.96 1.28
C VAL A 355 22.60 27.43 1.01
N LYS A 356 23.63 28.22 1.30
CA LYS A 356 23.71 29.62 0.89
C LYS A 356 25.10 30.00 0.44
N ALA A 357 25.14 31.08 -0.29
CA ALA A 357 26.34 31.83 -0.54
C ALA A 357 26.70 32.66 0.73
N ASP A 358 27.98 32.68 1.14
CA ASP A 358 28.53 33.57 2.17
C ASP A 358 28.31 35.07 1.91
N ALA A 359 28.41 35.90 2.96
CA ALA A 359 28.29 37.35 2.84
C ALA A 359 29.51 37.96 2.13
N GLY A 360 29.28 38.82 1.13
CA GLY A 360 30.33 39.43 0.30
C GLY A 360 30.12 39.27 -1.20
N TYR A 361 29.09 38.54 -1.62
CA TYR A 361 28.66 38.49 -3.02
C TYR A 361 27.69 39.63 -3.28
N THR A 362 28.22 40.77 -3.73
CA THR A 362 27.38 41.77 -4.39
C THR A 362 26.89 41.21 -5.72
N SER A 363 25.61 41.45 -5.99
CA SER A 363 24.89 41.14 -7.23
C SER A 363 25.65 41.46 -8.50
#